data_AF-A0A5T7KIK2-F1
#
_entry.id   AF-A0A5T7KIK2-F1
#
_cell.length_a   1.000
_cell.length_b   1.000
_cell.length_c   1.000
_cell.angle_alpha   90.00
_cell.angle_beta   90.00
_cell.angle_gamma   90.00
#
_symmetry.space_group_name_H-M   'P 1'
#
loop_
_entity.id
_entity.type
_entity.pdbx_description
1 polymer ?
#
loop_
_entity_poly.entity_id
_entity_poly.type
_entity_poly.pdbx_seq_one_letter_code
_entity_poly.pdbx_strand_id
1 'polypeptide(L)'
;AVGSILRKLCEWKNVRILEAECCADHIHMLLGIPPKMSVSSFMGYLKGKSSLMLYEQFGDLKFKYRNREFWCRGYYVDTVGKNTAKIQDYIKHQLEEDKMGEQFGQPVYGP
;
A
#
# COMPACT_ATOMS: atom_id res chain seq x y z
N ALA A 1 3.84 12.16 15.20
CA ALA A 1 5.15 11.61 14.78
C ALA A 1 5.03 10.31 13.97
N VAL A 2 4.48 9.23 14.53
CA VAL A 2 4.37 7.94 13.80
C VAL A 2 3.52 8.05 12.52
N GLY A 3 2.39 8.77 12.55
CA GLY A 3 1.53 8.93 11.38
C GLY A 3 2.20 9.63 10.19
N SER A 4 3.06 10.63 10.44
CA SER A 4 3.80 11.31 9.35
C SER A 4 4.88 10.42 8.76
N ILE A 5 5.55 9.61 9.59
CA ILE A 5 6.51 8.58 9.13
C ILE A 5 5.80 7.56 8.25
N LEU A 6 4.67 7.00 8.70
CA LEU A 6 3.93 5.99 7.94
C LEU A 6 3.41 6.54 6.61
N ARG A 7 2.89 7.77 6.60
CA ARG A 7 2.45 8.44 5.36
C ARG A 7 3.59 8.55 4.35
N LYS A 8 4.75 9.04 4.77
CA LYS A 8 5.94 9.16 3.94
C LYS A 8 6.42 7.81 3.38
N LEU A 9 6.42 6.77 4.21
CA LEU A 9 6.79 5.41 3.77
C LEU A 9 5.80 4.83 2.75
N CYS A 10 4.50 5.11 2.90
CA CYS A 10 3.49 4.70 1.92
C CYS A 10 3.69 5.41 0.58
N GLU A 11 3.93 6.73 0.60
CA GLU A 11 4.23 7.54 -0.59
C GLU A 11 5.44 6.99 -1.34
N TRP A 12 6.54 6.68 -0.64
CA TRP A 12 7.76 6.10 -1.23
C TRP A 12 7.55 4.74 -1.90
N LYS A 13 6.50 4.01 -1.52
CA LYS A 13 6.14 2.71 -2.10
C LYS A 13 4.97 2.78 -3.06
N ASN A 14 4.49 3.97 -3.39
CA ASN A 14 3.28 4.17 -4.19
C ASN A 14 2.06 3.41 -3.62
N VAL A 15 1.98 3.32 -2.29
CA VAL A 15 0.83 2.76 -1.58
C VAL A 15 -0.07 3.91 -1.17
N ARG A 16 -1.33 3.87 -1.60
CA ARG A 16 -2.31 4.90 -1.28
C ARG A 16 -2.93 4.60 0.10
N ILE A 17 -2.93 5.58 0.99
CA ILE A 17 -3.70 5.51 2.23
C ILE A 17 -5.11 6.02 1.92
N LEU A 18 -6.12 5.18 2.10
CA LEU A 18 -7.54 5.55 1.97
C LEU A 18 -8.03 6.11 3.29
N GLU A 19 -7.81 5.37 4.37
CA GLU A 19 -8.13 5.76 5.74
C GLU A 19 -7.06 5.21 6.69
N ALA A 20 -6.84 5.88 7.82
CA ALA A 20 -5.97 5.38 8.87
C ALA A 20 -6.35 6.00 10.21
N GLU A 21 -6.32 5.18 11.26
CA GLU A 21 -6.60 5.58 12.63
C GLU A 21 -5.46 5.11 13.55
N CYS A 22 -4.99 6.02 14.40
CA CYS A 22 -3.93 5.74 15.37
C CYS A 22 -4.56 5.59 16.75
N CYS A 23 -4.50 4.39 17.30
CA CYS A 23 -4.90 4.10 18.67
C CYS A 23 -3.70 4.24 19.62
N ALA A 24 -3.91 4.04 20.92
CA ALA A 24 -2.85 4.17 21.93
C ALA A 24 -1.75 3.10 21.78
N ASP A 25 -2.11 1.90 21.32
CA ASP A 25 -1.25 0.71 21.28
C ASP A 25 -1.19 0.03 19.89
N HIS A 26 -2.02 0.44 18.93
CA HIS A 26 -2.04 -0.10 17.57
C HIS A 26 -2.51 0.94 16.53
N ILE A 27 -2.37 0.60 15.25
CA ILE A 27 -2.80 1.47 14.13
C ILE A 27 -3.61 0.63 13.16
N HIS A 28 -4.76 1.16 12.75
CA HIS A 28 -5.60 0.62 11.66
C HIS A 28 -5.33 1.40 10.38
N MET A 29 -5.20 0.72 9.25
CA MET A 29 -4.96 1.35 7.95
C MET A 29 -5.76 0.65 6.85
N LEU A 30 -6.52 1.42 6.08
CA LEU A 30 -7.12 0.98 4.83
C LEU A 30 -6.23 1.45 3.67
N LEU A 31 -5.67 0.50 2.92
CA LEU A 31 -4.61 0.77 1.95
C LEU A 31 -4.96 0.27 0.56
N GLY A 32 -4.62 1.07 -0.46
CA GLY A 32 -4.53 0.64 -1.84
C GLY A 32 -3.10 0.22 -2.18
N ILE A 33 -2.83 -1.08 -2.12
CA ILE A 33 -1.51 -1.66 -2.43
C ILE A 33 -1.44 -2.07 -3.91
N PRO A 34 -0.38 -1.71 -4.65
CA PRO A 34 -0.21 -2.14 -6.04
C PRO A 34 -0.21 -3.68 -6.17
N PRO A 35 -0.85 -4.26 -7.19
CA PRO A 35 -1.01 -5.72 -7.30
C PRO A 35 0.31 -6.48 -7.47
N LYS A 36 1.36 -5.82 -7.95
CA LYS A 36 2.72 -6.39 -8.07
C LYS A 36 3.47 -6.46 -6.74
N MET A 37 2.94 -5.84 -5.68
CA MET A 37 3.54 -5.77 -4.36
C MET A 37 2.82 -6.73 -3.42
N SER A 38 3.55 -7.68 -2.82
CA SER A 38 2.93 -8.53 -1.80
C SER A 38 2.67 -7.74 -0.52
N VAL A 39 1.52 -8.01 0.10
CA VAL A 39 1.12 -7.42 1.38
C VAL A 39 2.18 -7.67 2.45
N SER A 40 2.70 -8.90 2.54
CA SER A 40 3.69 -9.27 3.54
C SER A 40 5.01 -8.52 3.38
N SER A 41 5.49 -8.33 2.15
CA SER A 41 6.68 -7.53 1.87
C SER A 41 6.48 -6.07 2.27
N PHE A 42 5.32 -5.51 1.92
CA PHE A 42 4.99 -4.14 2.29
C PHE A 42 4.91 -3.95 3.81
N MET A 43 4.26 -4.85 4.54
CA MET A 43 4.16 -4.78 6.00
C MET A 43 5.52 -4.92 6.68
N GLY A 44 6.39 -5.80 6.18
CA GLY A 44 7.78 -5.91 6.65
C GLY A 44 8.56 -4.60 6.47
N TYR A 45 8.45 -3.99 5.29
CA TYR A 45 9.04 -2.69 5.01
C TYR A 45 8.49 -1.58 5.92
N LEU A 46 7.16 -1.47 6.02
CA LEU A 46 6.48 -0.39 6.74
C LEU A 46 6.81 -0.44 8.23
N LYS A 47 6.72 -1.61 8.86
CA LYS A 47 7.04 -1.79 10.28
C LYS A 47 8.54 -1.61 10.55
N GLY A 48 9.40 -2.18 9.71
CA GLY A 48 10.84 -2.09 9.88
C GLY A 48 11.38 -0.66 9.75
N LYS A 49 11.05 0.02 8.65
CA LYS A 49 11.54 1.39 8.39
C LYS A 49 10.94 2.41 9.35
N SER A 50 9.66 2.27 9.73
CA SER A 50 9.07 3.19 10.71
C SER A 50 9.71 3.06 12.08
N SER A 51 9.99 1.84 12.54
CA SER A 51 10.71 1.61 13.80
C SER A 51 12.07 2.31 13.78
N LEU A 52 12.83 2.13 12.69
CA LEU A 52 14.14 2.77 12.53
C LEU A 52 14.05 4.31 12.62
N MET A 53 13.15 4.92 11.84
CA MET A 53 12.97 6.38 11.82
C MET A 53 12.49 6.92 13.17
N LEU A 54 11.64 6.20 13.89
CA LEU A 54 11.21 6.58 15.24
C LEU A 54 12.38 6.55 16.23
N TYR A 55 13.22 5.52 16.19
CA TYR A 55 14.39 5.45 17.06
C TYR A 55 15.47 6.49 16.73
N GLU A 56 15.57 6.92 15.47
CA GLU A 56 16.44 8.02 15.06
C GLU A 56 15.91 9.37 15.56
N GLN A 57 14.60 9.61 15.48
CA GLN A 57 13.97 10.86 15.93
C GLN A 57 13.87 10.96 17.46
N PHE A 58 13.66 9.84 18.14
CA PHE A 58 13.42 9.79 19.57
C PHE A 58 14.40 8.79 20.21
N GLY A 59 15.59 9.28 20.57
CA GLY A 59 16.65 8.45 21.18
C GLY A 59 16.19 7.69 22.42
N ASP A 60 15.33 8.29 23.25
CA ASP A 60 14.82 7.71 24.49
C ASP A 60 13.95 6.45 24.27
N LEU A 61 13.29 6.34 23.11
CA LEU A 61 12.52 5.16 22.74
C LEU A 61 13.43 3.91 22.63
N LYS A 62 14.70 4.07 22.24
CA LYS A 62 15.66 2.94 22.21
C LYS A 62 15.86 2.33 23.59
N PHE A 63 15.80 3.13 24.65
CA PHE A 63 15.98 2.67 26.03
C PHE A 63 14.70 2.06 26.60
N LYS A 64 13.54 2.62 26.25
CA LYS A 64 12.22 2.08 26.66
C LYS A 64 11.95 0.70 26.03
N TYR A 65 12.30 0.52 24.77
CA TYR A 65 12.12 -0.74 24.05
C TYR A 65 13.47 -1.44 23.91
N ARG A 66 13.99 -2.03 24.99
CA ARG A 66 15.34 -2.62 25.08
C ARG A 66 15.69 -3.63 23.97
N ASN A 67 14.71 -4.33 23.40
CA ASN A 67 14.87 -5.24 22.26
C ASN A 67 14.73 -4.55 20.88
N ARG A 68 14.58 -3.23 20.85
CA ARG A 68 14.32 -2.39 19.67
C ARG A 68 13.08 -2.79 18.87
N GLU A 69 12.11 -3.45 19.50
CA GLU A 69 10.83 -3.80 18.87
C GLU A 69 9.78 -2.75 19.19
N PHE A 70 9.51 -1.85 18.23
CA PHE A 70 8.45 -0.85 18.36
C PHE A 70 7.08 -1.47 18.04
N TRP A 71 7.04 -2.32 17.01
CA TRP A 71 5.86 -3.09 16.64
C TRP A 71 5.94 -4.52 17.15
N CYS A 72 4.78 -5.12 17.44
CA CYS A 72 4.69 -6.56 17.64
C CYS A 72 5.12 -7.32 16.37
N ARG A 73 5.51 -8.60 16.50
CA ARG A 73 5.95 -9.42 15.36
C ARG A 73 4.84 -9.62 14.31
N GLY A 74 3.61 -9.87 14.77
CA GLY A 74 2.44 -10.12 13.92
C GLY A 74 1.84 -8.85 13.29
N TYR A 75 0.93 -9.05 12.36
CA TYR A 75 0.00 -8.04 11.87
C TYR A 75 -1.27 -8.73 11.41
N TYR A 76 -2.40 -8.04 11.48
CA TYR A 76 -3.66 -8.49 10.92
C TYR A 76 -3.83 -7.87 9.52
N VAL A 77 -4.38 -8.64 8.59
CA VAL A 77 -4.75 -8.13 7.27
C VAL A 77 -5.97 -8.88 6.75
N ASP A 78 -6.87 -8.14 6.12
CA ASP A 78 -7.99 -8.66 5.36
C ASP A 78 -8.15 -7.85 4.06
N THR A 79 -8.71 -8.49 3.03
CA THR A 79 -8.96 -7.84 1.74
C THR A 79 -10.37 -7.29 1.71
N VAL A 80 -10.52 -5.99 1.49
CA VAL A 80 -11.82 -5.41 1.18
C VAL A 80 -12.13 -5.71 -0.29
N GLY A 81 -13.14 -6.54 -0.53
CA GLY A 81 -13.54 -6.98 -1.86
C GLY A 81 -13.99 -5.81 -2.74
N LYS A 82 -13.60 -5.83 -4.02
CA LYS A 82 -14.13 -4.92 -5.03
C LYS A 82 -15.60 -5.26 -5.31
N ASN A 83 -16.41 -4.24 -5.60
CA ASN A 83 -17.81 -4.44 -5.99
C ASN A 83 -17.90 -5.33 -7.24
N THR A 84 -18.46 -6.53 -7.09
CA THR A 84 -18.60 -7.54 -8.16
C THR A 84 -19.28 -6.98 -9.41
N ALA A 85 -20.28 -6.10 -9.25
CA ALA A 85 -20.98 -5.49 -10.37
C ALA A 85 -20.03 -4.61 -11.22
N LYS A 86 -19.16 -3.83 -10.57
CA LYS A 86 -18.17 -3.00 -11.28
C LYS A 86 -17.14 -3.83 -12.03
N ILE A 87 -16.77 -5.00 -11.49
CA ILE A 87 -15.84 -5.91 -12.18
C ILE A 87 -16.50 -6.52 -13.41
N GLN A 88 -17.75 -6.99 -13.28
CA GLN A 88 -18.49 -7.55 -14.41
C GLN A 88 -18.70 -6.52 -15.52
N ASP A 89 -19.02 -5.28 -15.15
CA ASP A 89 -19.17 -4.16 -16.08
C ASP A 89 -17.87 -3.88 -16.86
N TYR A 90 -16.74 -3.74 -16.15
CA TYR A 90 -15.42 -3.59 -16.75
C TYR A 90 -15.09 -4.73 -17.73
N ILE A 91 -15.34 -5.99 -17.36
CA ILE A 91 -15.07 -7.14 -18.24
C ILE A 91 -15.92 -7.10 -19.51
N LYS A 92 -17.19 -6.73 -19.42
CA LYS A 92 -18.10 -6.65 -20.57
C LYS A 92 -17.64 -5.59 -21.56
N HIS A 93 -17.25 -4.42 -21.06
CA HIS A 93 -16.85 -3.29 -21.91
C HIS A 93 -15.40 -3.36 -22.40
N GLN A 94 -14.53 -4.14 -21.73
CA GLN A 94 -13.13 -4.27 -22.15
C GLN A 94 -12.97 -4.77 -23.60
N LEU A 95 -13.81 -5.72 -24.03
CA LEU A 95 -13.76 -6.24 -25.39
C LEU A 95 -14.19 -5.23 -26.44
N GLU A 96 -15.01 -4.24 -26.07
CA GLU A 96 -15.45 -3.17 -26.96
C GLU A 96 -14.37 -2.10 -27.09
N GLU A 97 -13.73 -1.73 -25.97
CA GLU A 97 -12.59 -0.79 -25.95
C GLU A 97 -11.37 -1.35 -26.68
N ASP A 98 -11.04 -2.63 -26.51
CA ASP A 98 -9.94 -3.30 -27.23
C ASP A 98 -10.18 -3.29 -28.75
N LYS A 99 -11.41 -3.54 -29.21
CA LYS A 99 -11.79 -3.48 -30.64
C LYS A 99 -11.70 -2.08 -31.22
N MET A 100 -12.08 -1.05 -30.46
CA MET A 100 -11.91 0.34 -30.90
C MET A 100 -10.42 0.70 -30.97
N GLY A 101 -9.61 0.28 -29.98
CA GLY A 101 -8.16 0.50 -29.97
C GLY A 101 -7.44 -0.14 -31.16
N GLU A 102 -7.84 -1.34 -31.58
CA GLU A 102 -7.34 -1.98 -32.80
C GLU A 102 -7.76 -1.23 -34.08
N GLN A 103 -8.96 -0.65 -34.15
CA GLN A 103 -9.40 0.18 -35.28
C GLN A 103 -8.65 1.51 -35.42
N PHE A 104 -8.09 2.04 -34.33
CA PHE A 104 -7.26 3.25 -34.35
C PHE A 104 -5.75 2.96 -34.44
N GLY A 105 -5.35 1.68 -34.55
CA GLY A 105 -3.99 1.30 -34.90
C GLY A 105 -3.64 1.86 -36.28
N GLN A 106 -2.80 2.90 -36.30
CA GLN A 106 -2.29 3.50 -37.54
C GLN A 106 -1.77 2.39 -38.47
N PRO A 107 -2.12 2.41 -39.77
CA PRO A 107 -1.49 1.49 -40.71
C PRO A 107 0.01 1.77 -40.67
N VAL A 108 0.78 0.70 -40.45
CA VAL A 108 2.25 0.72 -40.51
C VAL A 108 2.62 1.09 -41.95
N TYR A 109 2.80 2.37 -42.23
CA TYR A 109 3.40 2.83 -43.47
C TYR A 109 4.91 2.69 -43.34
N GLY A 110 5.46 1.63 -43.95
CA GLY A 110 6.82 1.63 -44.49
C GLY A 110 6.95 2.69 -45.59
N PRO A 111 8.17 3.12 -45.94
CA PRO A 111 9.19 2.24 -46.51
C PRO A 111 10.37 1.90 -45.60
#